data_AF-A0A0L8I700-F1
#
_entry.id   AF-A0A0L8I700-F1
#
_cell.length_a   1.000
_cell.length_b   1.000
_cell.length_c   1.000
_cell.angle_alpha   90.00
_cell.angle_beta   90.00
_cell.angle_gamma   90.00
#
_symmetry.space_group_name_H-M   'P 1'
#
loop_
_entity.id
_entity.type
_entity.pdbx_description
1 polymer ?
#
loop_
_entity_poly.entity_id
_entity_poly.type
_entity_poly.pdbx_seq_one_letter_code
_entity_poly.pdbx_strand_id
1 'polypeptide(L)'
;FDWFVASIYLVFQGNKEQALKLLTNISHLTISKFLWPVYSLMVVEPVASEISVLYSTTAHYVDFLLQTELPLVAAAFTMSGFSSIQVCQQWLQQCFWNYLDWSDIVHYICTCCVLGADYQIYLCIAILHYLQTDILSQAQQQTLLIFLKEEPIRGFHICHYLNFMKKLEVTYRDLLLSEMCDKRTNSKKNDIK
;
A
#
# COMPACT_ATOMS: atom_id res chain seq x y z
N PHE A 1 6.67 -12.11 10.85
CA PHE A 1 5.29 -12.24 11.37
C PHE A 1 4.33 -11.91 10.23
N ASP A 2 3.17 -12.57 10.17
CA ASP A 2 2.20 -12.38 9.09
C ASP A 2 1.05 -11.48 9.56
N TRP A 3 1.21 -10.18 9.32
CA TRP A 3 0.25 -9.16 9.73
C TRP A 3 -1.10 -9.31 9.03
N PHE A 4 -1.10 -9.78 7.77
CA PHE A 4 -2.32 -9.93 7.01
C PHE A 4 -3.17 -11.08 7.55
N VAL A 5 -2.57 -12.25 7.78
CA VAL A 5 -3.28 -13.41 8.40
C VAL A 5 -3.81 -13.04 9.78
N ALA A 6 -3.01 -12.36 10.60
CA ALA A 6 -3.45 -11.90 11.91
C ALA A 6 -4.64 -10.94 11.82
N SER A 7 -4.62 -10.00 10.86
CA SER A 7 -5.72 -9.08 10.61
C SER A 7 -7.00 -9.81 10.21
N ILE A 8 -6.93 -10.75 9.26
CA ILE A 8 -8.10 -11.52 8.83
C ILE A 8 -8.66 -12.36 9.98
N TYR A 9 -7.81 -12.97 10.80
CA TYR A 9 -8.24 -13.72 11.98
C TYR A 9 -9.01 -12.83 12.97
N LEU A 10 -8.55 -11.60 13.20
CA LEU A 10 -9.22 -10.64 14.07
C LEU A 10 -10.51 -10.06 13.47
N VAL A 11 -10.58 -9.86 12.15
CA VAL A 11 -11.81 -9.46 11.45
C VAL A 11 -12.94 -10.45 11.74
N PHE A 12 -12.61 -11.74 11.79
CA PHE A 12 -13.55 -12.80 12.13
C PHE A 12 -13.60 -13.12 13.63
N GLN A 13 -13.10 -12.23 14.49
CA GLN A 13 -13.13 -12.37 15.96
C GLN A 13 -12.53 -13.70 16.46
N GLY A 14 -11.52 -14.21 15.75
CA GLY A 14 -10.87 -15.47 16.06
C GLY A 14 -11.57 -16.72 15.51
N ASN A 15 -12.60 -16.58 14.67
CA ASN A 15 -13.19 -17.72 13.97
C ASN A 15 -12.23 -18.23 12.88
N LYS A 16 -11.47 -19.27 13.21
CA LYS A 16 -10.48 -19.89 12.34
C LYS A 16 -11.06 -20.38 11.00
N GLU A 17 -12.24 -20.97 11.00
CA GLU A 17 -12.83 -21.54 9.78
C GLU A 17 -13.18 -20.44 8.77
N GLN A 18 -13.82 -19.36 9.25
CA GLN A 18 -14.17 -18.22 8.41
C GLN A 18 -12.92 -17.47 7.92
N ALA A 19 -11.94 -17.27 8.81
CA ALA A 19 -10.68 -16.64 8.46
C ALA A 19 -9.92 -17.43 7.39
N LEU A 20 -9.78 -18.75 7.55
CA LEU A 20 -9.14 -19.61 6.56
C LEU A 20 -9.90 -19.60 5.23
N LYS A 21 -11.23 -19.69 5.26
CA LYS A 21 -12.05 -19.63 4.05
C LYS A 21 -11.80 -18.34 3.27
N LEU A 22 -11.73 -17.19 3.95
CA LEU A 22 -11.43 -15.92 3.28
C LEU A 22 -9.98 -15.88 2.77
N LEU A 23 -9.00 -16.30 3.56
CA LEU A 23 -7.59 -16.33 3.16
C LEU A 23 -7.39 -17.21 1.92
N THR A 24 -8.02 -18.39 1.85
CA THR A 24 -8.02 -19.25 0.67
C THR A 24 -8.67 -18.56 -0.53
N ASN A 25 -9.79 -17.87 -0.36
CA ASN A 25 -10.40 -17.14 -1.47
C ASN A 25 -9.48 -16.02 -1.97
N ILE A 26 -8.87 -15.25 -1.06
CA ILE A 26 -7.95 -14.16 -1.40
C ILE A 26 -6.70 -14.68 -2.09
N SER A 27 -6.18 -15.84 -1.69
CA SER A 27 -4.96 -16.42 -2.25
C SER A 27 -5.09 -16.76 -3.75
N HIS A 28 -6.30 -16.97 -4.24
CA HIS A 28 -6.60 -17.16 -5.67
C HIS A 28 -6.75 -15.84 -6.44
N LEU A 29 -6.89 -14.71 -5.75
CA LEU A 29 -7.00 -13.39 -6.35
C LEU A 29 -5.61 -12.79 -6.59
N THR A 30 -5.47 -12.01 -7.66
CA THR A 30 -4.22 -11.28 -7.97
C THR A 30 -3.83 -10.31 -6.86
N ILE A 31 -4.80 -9.82 -6.09
CA ILE A 31 -4.56 -8.89 -4.98
C ILE A 31 -3.76 -9.49 -3.82
N SER A 32 -3.75 -10.83 -3.68
CA SER A 32 -2.93 -11.50 -2.66
C SER A 32 -1.45 -11.15 -2.78
N LYS A 33 -0.95 -10.91 -4.00
CA LYS A 33 0.45 -10.51 -4.22
C LYS A 33 0.80 -9.16 -3.59
N PHE A 34 -0.19 -8.30 -3.36
CA PHE A 34 -0.03 -6.94 -2.82
C PHE A 34 -0.41 -6.87 -1.34
N LEU A 35 -1.60 -7.37 -0.98
CA LEU A 35 -2.09 -7.35 0.40
C LEU A 35 -1.40 -8.36 1.31
N TRP A 36 -0.91 -9.47 0.74
CA TRP A 36 -0.31 -10.57 1.50
C TRP A 36 1.15 -10.85 1.07
N PRO A 37 2.08 -9.91 1.34
CA PRO A 37 3.51 -10.03 1.07
C PRO A 37 4.13 -11.39 1.41
N VAL A 38 3.85 -11.90 2.62
CA VAL A 38 4.44 -13.12 3.16
C VAL A 38 4.01 -14.34 2.34
N TYR A 39 2.73 -14.43 1.99
CA TYR A 39 2.22 -15.48 1.12
C TYR A 39 2.82 -15.42 -0.28
N SER A 40 2.95 -14.22 -0.84
CA SER A 40 3.58 -14.06 -2.15
C SER A 40 5.02 -14.57 -2.16
N LEU A 41 5.80 -14.31 -1.09
CA LEU A 41 7.18 -14.80 -0.97
C LEU A 41 7.29 -16.32 -0.76
N MET A 42 6.26 -16.95 -0.20
CA MET A 42 6.27 -18.39 0.13
C MET A 42 5.71 -19.27 -0.99
N VAL A 43 4.71 -18.80 -1.73
CA VAL A 43 3.94 -19.63 -2.68
C VAL A 43 4.27 -19.31 -4.14
N VAL A 44 4.62 -18.06 -4.45
CA VAL A 44 5.22 -17.76 -5.75
C VAL A 44 6.68 -18.18 -5.61
N GLU A 45 7.08 -19.24 -6.32
CA GLU A 45 8.49 -19.65 -6.46
C GLU A 45 9.41 -18.43 -6.63
N PRO A 46 10.71 -18.51 -6.29
CA PRO A 46 11.62 -17.37 -6.19
C PRO A 46 12.01 -16.83 -7.58
N VAL A 47 11.03 -16.49 -8.40
CA VAL A 47 11.12 -15.36 -9.31
C VAL A 47 11.14 -14.12 -8.41
N ALA A 48 12.22 -13.94 -7.66
CA ALA A 48 12.49 -12.77 -6.83
C ALA A 48 12.31 -11.48 -7.65
N SER A 49 12.45 -11.59 -8.98
CA SER A 49 12.14 -10.51 -9.90
C SER A 49 10.65 -10.13 -9.91
N GLU A 50 9.66 -11.03 -9.92
CA GLU A 50 8.23 -10.64 -9.94
C GLU A 50 7.83 -9.86 -8.69
N ILE A 51 8.24 -10.34 -7.52
CA ILE A 51 7.91 -9.70 -6.24
C ILE A 51 8.62 -8.35 -6.14
N SER A 52 9.92 -8.31 -6.46
CA SER A 52 10.70 -7.07 -6.54
C SER A 52 10.06 -6.06 -7.50
N VAL A 53 9.54 -6.55 -8.62
CA VAL A 53 8.88 -5.76 -9.66
C VAL A 53 7.55 -5.17 -9.19
N LEU A 54 6.73 -5.90 -8.42
CA LEU A 54 5.49 -5.36 -7.85
C LEU A 54 5.76 -4.31 -6.77
N TYR A 55 6.77 -4.54 -5.92
CA TYR A 55 7.22 -3.54 -4.96
C TYR A 55 7.79 -2.31 -5.64
N SER A 56 8.60 -2.49 -6.70
CA SER A 56 9.17 -1.41 -7.49
C SER A 56 8.10 -0.63 -8.24
N THR A 57 7.06 -1.29 -8.77
CA THR A 57 5.92 -0.61 -9.40
C THR A 57 5.13 0.19 -8.38
N THR A 58 4.78 -0.41 -7.24
CA THR A 58 4.08 0.31 -6.15
C THR A 58 4.91 1.50 -5.67
N ALA A 59 6.22 1.33 -5.55
CA ALA A 59 7.16 2.38 -5.19
C ALA A 59 7.14 3.55 -6.18
N HIS A 60 7.32 3.22 -7.46
CA HIS A 60 7.36 4.20 -8.53
C HIS A 60 6.08 5.05 -8.56
N TYR A 61 4.93 4.41 -8.39
CA TYR A 61 3.65 5.11 -8.44
C TYR A 61 3.33 5.91 -7.19
N VAL A 62 3.71 5.45 -6.00
CA VAL A 62 3.62 6.28 -4.81
C VAL A 62 4.45 7.55 -4.99
N ASP A 63 5.71 7.44 -5.44
CA ASP A 63 6.55 8.62 -5.66
C ASP A 63 6.01 9.52 -6.79
N PHE A 64 5.51 8.93 -7.90
CA PHE A 64 4.91 9.69 -9.01
C PHE A 64 3.65 10.45 -8.59
N LEU A 65 2.69 9.78 -7.92
CA LEU A 65 1.49 10.44 -7.42
C LEU A 65 1.85 11.48 -6.35
N LEU A 66 2.84 11.21 -5.49
CA LEU A 66 3.26 12.17 -4.48
C LEU A 66 3.83 13.45 -5.10
N GLN A 67 4.68 13.32 -6.11
CA GLN A 67 5.25 14.48 -6.82
C GLN A 67 4.17 15.28 -7.56
N THR A 68 3.14 14.60 -8.05
CA THR A 68 2.08 15.23 -8.86
C THR A 68 1.00 15.88 -8.00
N GLU A 69 0.47 15.17 -7.00
CA GLU A 69 -0.66 15.60 -6.18
C GLU A 69 -0.22 16.37 -4.94
N LEU A 70 0.95 16.07 -4.38
CA LEU A 70 1.44 16.61 -3.11
C LEU A 70 2.90 17.11 -3.21
N PRO A 71 3.22 18.05 -4.11
CA PRO A 71 4.59 18.47 -4.37
C PRO A 71 5.31 19.03 -3.13
N LEU A 72 4.58 19.67 -2.22
CA LEU A 72 5.13 20.17 -0.95
C LEU A 72 5.58 19.04 -0.02
N VAL A 73 4.80 17.96 0.03
CA VAL A 73 5.15 16.76 0.80
C VAL A 73 6.36 16.07 0.17
N ALA A 74 6.37 15.92 -1.16
CA ALA A 74 7.52 15.38 -1.89
C ALA A 74 8.82 16.17 -1.62
N ALA A 75 8.73 17.51 -1.59
CA ALA A 75 9.86 18.36 -1.24
C ALA A 75 10.31 18.15 0.21
N ALA A 76 9.38 18.01 1.17
CA ALA A 76 9.71 17.76 2.58
C ALA A 76 10.47 16.43 2.78
N PHE A 77 10.06 15.36 2.11
CA PHE A 77 10.81 14.09 2.09
C PHE A 77 12.22 14.28 1.51
N THR A 78 12.31 14.96 0.36
CA THR A 78 13.59 15.24 -0.31
C THR A 78 14.55 16.01 0.61
N MET A 79 14.06 17.05 1.28
CA MET A 79 14.84 17.85 2.22
C MET A 79 15.25 17.07 3.47
N SER A 80 14.43 16.11 3.89
CA SER A 80 14.71 15.24 5.03
C SER A 80 15.66 14.09 4.69
N GLY A 81 16.02 13.91 3.41
CA GLY A 81 17.03 12.96 2.96
C GLY A 81 16.56 11.50 2.92
N PHE A 82 15.25 11.23 2.87
CA PHE A 82 14.72 9.87 2.77
C PHE A 82 13.52 9.78 1.83
N SER A 83 13.29 8.59 1.27
CA SER A 83 12.21 8.37 0.30
C SER A 83 10.89 8.04 0.97
N SER A 84 9.81 8.66 0.47
CA SER A 84 8.44 8.47 0.94
C SER A 84 7.99 7.01 0.90
N ILE A 85 8.52 6.24 -0.06
CA ILE A 85 8.17 4.83 -0.20
C ILE A 85 8.65 3.97 0.96
N GLN A 86 9.74 4.32 1.63
CA GLN A 86 10.24 3.54 2.76
C GLN A 86 9.21 3.51 3.90
N VAL A 87 8.53 4.64 4.10
CA VAL A 87 7.45 4.78 5.08
C VAL A 87 6.22 4.02 4.59
N CYS A 88 5.78 4.26 3.35
CA CYS A 88 4.58 3.63 2.79
C CYS A 88 4.72 2.09 2.74
N GLN A 89 5.89 1.57 2.39
CA GLN A 89 6.16 0.13 2.41
C GLN A 89 6.05 -0.46 3.80
N GLN A 90 6.58 0.23 4.82
CA GLN A 90 6.44 -0.22 6.20
C GLN A 90 4.97 -0.29 6.61
N TRP A 91 4.19 0.74 6.30
CA TRP A 91 2.76 0.75 6.56
C TRP A 91 2.04 -0.42 5.87
N LEU A 92 2.29 -0.64 4.59
CA LEU A 92 1.68 -1.72 3.81
C LEU A 92 2.08 -3.11 4.33
N GLN A 93 3.37 -3.34 4.60
CA GLN A 93 3.88 -4.62 5.12
C GLN A 93 3.28 -4.97 6.49
N GLN A 94 2.98 -3.97 7.30
CA GLN A 94 2.39 -4.13 8.61
C GLN A 94 0.86 -4.07 8.59
N CYS A 95 0.21 -4.01 7.41
CA CYS A 95 -1.22 -3.81 7.30
C CYS A 95 -1.72 -2.60 8.12
N PHE A 96 -0.89 -1.55 8.22
CA PHE A 96 -1.10 -0.34 9.02
C PHE A 96 -1.27 -0.55 10.53
N TRP A 97 -0.86 -1.72 11.06
CA TRP A 97 -0.82 -1.94 12.50
C TRP A 97 0.08 -0.92 13.19
N ASN A 98 -0.36 -0.43 14.36
CA ASN A 98 0.24 0.67 15.13
C ASN A 98 0.04 2.07 14.53
N TYR A 99 -0.47 2.20 13.31
CA TYR A 99 -0.69 3.50 12.66
C TYR A 99 -2.16 3.88 12.57
N LEU A 100 -3.02 2.95 12.15
CA LEU A 100 -4.44 3.19 11.96
C LEU A 100 -5.28 2.53 13.05
N ASP A 101 -6.46 3.13 13.30
CA ASP A 101 -7.49 2.51 14.13
C ASP A 101 -7.98 1.21 13.50
N TRP A 102 -8.44 0.27 14.35
CA TRP A 102 -8.88 -1.05 13.89
C TRP A 102 -9.95 -0.97 12.80
N SER A 103 -10.92 -0.06 12.93
CA SER A 103 -11.94 0.16 11.89
C SER A 103 -11.33 0.51 10.54
N ASP A 104 -10.30 1.34 10.52
CA ASP A 104 -9.63 1.77 9.29
C ASP A 104 -8.73 0.68 8.71
N ILE A 105 -8.13 -0.18 9.53
CA ILE A 105 -7.45 -1.40 9.04
C ILE A 105 -8.46 -2.32 8.31
N VAL A 106 -9.65 -2.52 8.89
CA VAL A 106 -10.71 -3.31 8.25
C VAL A 106 -11.17 -2.64 6.95
N HIS A 107 -11.41 -1.32 6.97
CA HIS A 107 -11.76 -0.57 5.76
C HIS A 107 -10.69 -0.65 4.68
N TYR A 108 -9.41 -0.63 5.03
CA TYR A 108 -8.30 -0.80 4.08
C TYR A 108 -8.40 -2.16 3.37
N ILE A 109 -8.51 -3.25 4.14
CA ILE A 109 -8.63 -4.60 3.58
C ILE A 109 -9.86 -4.71 2.68
N CYS A 110 -11.02 -4.23 3.15
CA CYS A 110 -12.25 -4.23 2.36
C CYS A 110 -12.12 -3.40 1.08
N THR A 111 -11.55 -2.20 1.16
CA THR A 111 -11.36 -1.28 0.04
C THR A 111 -10.50 -1.94 -1.04
N CYS A 112 -9.36 -2.51 -0.65
CA CYS A 112 -8.50 -3.22 -1.58
C CYS A 112 -9.21 -4.43 -2.20
N CYS A 113 -9.87 -5.27 -1.40
CA CYS A 113 -10.58 -6.45 -1.91
C CYS A 113 -11.75 -6.12 -2.85
N VAL A 114 -12.46 -5.01 -2.64
CA VAL A 114 -13.67 -4.64 -3.39
C VAL A 114 -13.35 -3.75 -4.59
N LEU A 115 -12.43 -2.79 -4.44
CA LEU A 115 -12.16 -1.76 -5.45
C LEU A 115 -10.89 -2.02 -6.26
N GLY A 116 -9.94 -2.80 -5.74
CA GLY A 116 -8.73 -3.20 -6.48
C GLY A 116 -7.43 -2.99 -5.70
N ALA A 117 -6.35 -3.58 -6.22
CA ALA A 117 -5.03 -3.49 -5.59
C ALA A 117 -4.39 -2.10 -5.70
N ASP A 118 -4.79 -1.30 -6.69
CA ASP A 118 -4.36 0.09 -6.90
C ASP A 118 -4.76 1.00 -5.73
N TYR A 119 -5.84 0.68 -5.03
CA TYR A 119 -6.31 1.44 -3.87
C TYR A 119 -5.32 1.48 -2.70
N GLN A 120 -4.36 0.55 -2.61
CA GLN A 120 -3.30 0.64 -1.61
C GLN A 120 -2.40 1.88 -1.85
N ILE A 121 -2.18 2.24 -3.12
CA ILE A 121 -1.37 3.41 -3.51
C ILE A 121 -2.17 4.67 -3.17
N TYR A 122 -3.45 4.72 -3.56
CA TYR A 122 -4.30 5.86 -3.26
C TYR A 122 -4.47 6.07 -1.75
N LEU A 123 -4.51 5.01 -0.95
CA LEU A 123 -4.55 5.11 0.50
C LEU A 123 -3.27 5.75 1.07
N CYS A 124 -2.09 5.32 0.61
CA CYS A 124 -0.82 5.95 1.00
C CYS A 124 -0.83 7.46 0.67
N ILE A 125 -1.28 7.84 -0.53
CA ILE A 125 -1.38 9.25 -0.94
C ILE A 125 -2.43 9.99 -0.10
N ALA A 126 -3.57 9.38 0.21
CA ALA A 126 -4.59 9.98 1.06
C ALA A 126 -4.09 10.24 2.50
N ILE A 127 -3.33 9.31 3.06
CA ILE A 127 -2.68 9.48 4.37
C ILE A 127 -1.66 10.62 4.33
N LEU A 128 -0.79 10.66 3.31
CA LEU A 128 0.20 11.73 3.16
C LEU A 128 -0.45 13.09 2.92
N HIS A 129 -1.59 13.13 2.21
CA HIS A 129 -2.39 14.34 2.04
C HIS A 129 -2.98 14.80 3.38
N TYR A 130 -3.53 13.88 4.18
CA TYR A 130 -4.03 14.20 5.53
C TYR A 130 -2.92 14.75 6.43
N LEU A 131 -1.75 14.13 6.41
CA LEU A 131 -0.60 14.49 7.25
C LEU A 131 0.18 15.70 6.72
N GLN A 132 -0.22 16.32 5.61
CA GLN A 132 0.60 17.33 4.93
C GLN A 132 1.08 18.46 5.86
N THR A 133 0.19 19.00 6.72
CA THR A 133 0.56 20.08 7.65
C THR A 133 1.58 19.63 8.68
N ASP A 134 1.41 18.43 9.23
CA ASP A 134 2.30 17.87 10.24
C ASP A 134 3.65 17.51 9.62
N ILE A 135 3.65 16.93 8.42
CA ILE A 135 4.87 16.63 7.66
C ILE A 135 5.70 17.89 7.46
N LEU A 136 5.09 19.00 7.02
CA LEU A 136 5.81 20.25 6.77
C LEU A 136 6.39 20.83 8.07
N SER A 137 5.68 20.72 9.18
CA SER A 137 6.16 21.14 10.51
C SER A 137 7.31 20.26 11.01
N GLN A 138 7.16 18.94 10.95
CA GLN A 138 8.14 17.97 11.44
C GLN A 138 9.41 17.93 10.57
N ALA A 139 9.31 18.25 9.28
CA ALA A 139 10.47 18.39 8.40
C ALA A 139 11.40 19.51 8.86
N GLN A 140 10.85 20.63 9.36
CA GLN A 140 11.66 21.74 9.90
C GLN A 140 12.37 21.36 11.20
N GLN A 141 11.80 20.43 11.96
CA GLN A 141 12.33 19.95 13.24
C GLN A 141 13.29 18.76 13.10
N GLN A 142 13.51 18.28 11.87
CA GLN A 142 14.34 17.09 11.55
C GLN A 142 13.84 15.79 12.22
N THR A 143 12.57 15.73 12.59
CA THR A 143 11.92 14.60 13.29
C THR A 143 10.93 13.84 12.40
N LEU A 144 10.81 14.23 11.11
CA LEU A 144 9.81 13.70 10.18
C LEU A 144 9.84 12.16 10.06
N LEU A 145 11.02 11.55 10.01
CA LEU A 145 11.14 10.09 9.87
C LEU A 145 10.60 9.36 11.11
N ILE A 146 10.92 9.87 12.31
CA ILE A 146 10.47 9.29 13.58
C ILE A 146 8.95 9.43 13.66
N PHE A 147 8.43 10.64 13.39
CA PHE A 147 6.99 10.92 13.34
C PHE A 147 6.23 9.91 12.48
N LEU A 148 6.64 9.74 11.21
CA LEU A 148 5.93 8.87 10.28
C LEU A 148 6.07 7.36 10.56
N LYS A 149 7.15 6.96 11.26
CA LYS A 149 7.46 5.54 11.51
C LYS A 149 7.08 5.08 12.91
N GLU A 150 6.87 5.97 13.87
CA GLU A 150 6.64 5.57 15.26
C GLU A 150 5.33 6.13 15.82
N GLU A 151 4.77 7.20 15.25
CA GLU A 151 3.54 7.79 15.78
C GLU A 151 2.28 7.25 15.07
N PRO A 152 1.20 7.01 15.85
CA PRO A 152 -0.09 6.65 15.28
C PRO A 152 -0.71 7.82 14.53
N ILE A 153 -1.36 7.53 13.41
CA ILE A 153 -2.03 8.51 12.54
C ILE A 153 -3.42 8.79 13.13
N ARG A 154 -3.47 9.72 14.08
CA ARG A 154 -4.70 10.03 14.82
C ARG A 154 -5.69 10.80 13.96
N GLY A 155 -6.98 10.44 14.04
CA GLY A 155 -8.08 11.16 13.40
C GLY A 155 -8.21 10.95 11.89
N PHE A 156 -7.35 10.13 11.28
CA PHE A 156 -7.51 9.73 9.90
C PHE A 156 -8.56 8.63 9.78
N HIS A 157 -9.53 8.82 8.88
CA HIS A 157 -10.52 7.81 8.54
C HIS A 157 -10.62 7.62 7.04
N ILE A 158 -10.50 6.37 6.58
CA ILE A 158 -10.49 6.02 5.15
C ILE A 158 -11.75 6.51 4.45
N CYS A 159 -12.90 6.37 5.12
CA CYS A 159 -14.20 6.76 4.59
C CYS A 159 -14.26 8.25 4.19
N HIS A 160 -13.59 9.14 4.93
CA HIS A 160 -13.56 10.58 4.62
C HIS A 160 -12.73 10.87 3.36
N TYR A 161 -11.78 10.00 3.03
CA TYR A 161 -10.89 10.13 1.88
C TYR A 161 -11.32 9.30 0.66
N LEU A 162 -12.41 8.52 0.73
CA LEU A 162 -12.91 7.74 -0.41
C LEU A 162 -13.19 8.59 -1.65
N ASN A 163 -13.74 9.80 -1.49
CA ASN A 163 -13.98 10.69 -2.63
C ASN A 163 -12.68 11.19 -3.27
N PHE A 164 -11.64 11.42 -2.45
CA PHE A 164 -10.32 11.79 -2.95
C PHE A 164 -9.68 10.60 -3.68
N MET A 165 -9.69 9.41 -3.09
CA MET A 165 -9.16 8.19 -3.73
C MET A 165 -9.89 7.86 -5.04
N LYS A 166 -11.20 8.07 -5.12
CA LYS A 166 -11.97 7.91 -6.38
C LYS A 166 -11.56 8.91 -7.46
N LYS A 167 -11.16 10.13 -7.09
CA LYS A 167 -10.63 11.09 -8.08
C LYS A 167 -9.28 10.61 -8.63
N LEU A 168 -8.41 10.08 -7.77
CA LEU A 168 -7.15 9.48 -8.20
C LEU A 168 -7.41 8.27 -9.09
N GLU A 169 -8.38 7.43 -8.75
CA GLU A 169 -8.80 6.30 -9.57
C GLU A 169 -9.19 6.75 -10.99
N VAL A 170 -10.09 7.71 -11.14
CA VAL A 170 -10.55 8.17 -12.47
C VAL A 170 -9.39 8.70 -13.31
N THR A 171 -8.38 9.32 -12.68
CA THR A 171 -7.25 9.93 -13.37
C THR A 171 -6.14 8.92 -13.70
N TYR A 172 -5.86 7.96 -12.81
CA TYR A 172 -4.64 7.15 -12.85
C TYR A 172 -4.87 5.64 -12.97
N ARG A 173 -6.10 5.13 -12.80
CA ARG A 173 -6.37 3.69 -12.77
C ARG A 173 -5.92 2.96 -14.02
N ASP A 174 -6.19 3.50 -15.21
CA ASP A 174 -5.83 2.84 -16.46
C ASP A 174 -4.30 2.69 -16.60
N LEU A 175 -3.54 3.73 -16.23
CA LEU A 175 -2.09 3.72 -16.20
C LEU A 175 -1.53 2.72 -15.18
N LEU A 176 -2.08 2.74 -13.96
CA LEU A 176 -1.65 1.89 -12.86
C LEU A 176 -1.92 0.41 -13.16
N LEU A 177 -3.13 0.09 -13.59
CA LEU A 177 -3.54 -1.28 -13.87
C LEU A 177 -2.83 -1.84 -15.10
N SER A 178 -2.55 -1.03 -16.13
CA SER A 178 -1.76 -1.51 -17.28
C SER A 178 -0.40 -1.98 -16.81
N GLU A 179 0.35 -1.22 -16.01
CA GLU A 179 1.68 -1.66 -15.58
C GLU A 179 1.68 -2.74 -14.49
N MET A 180 0.67 -2.75 -13.61
CA MET A 180 0.50 -3.79 -12.59
C MET A 180 0.09 -5.14 -13.22
N CYS A 181 -0.59 -5.14 -14.36
CA CYS A 181 -1.00 -6.36 -15.09
C CYS A 181 -0.09 -6.74 -16.29
N ASP A 182 0.53 -5.80 -17.00
CA ASP A 182 1.21 -6.01 -18.30
C ASP A 182 2.57 -6.69 -18.22
N LYS A 183 3.11 -6.92 -17.02
CA LYS A 183 4.40 -7.62 -16.88
C LYS A 183 4.32 -9.11 -17.24
N ARG A 184 3.15 -9.61 -17.67
CA ARG A 184 2.98 -10.94 -18.28
C ARG A 184 3.52 -11.06 -19.72
N THR A 185 3.84 -9.98 -20.44
CA THR A 185 4.06 -10.08 -21.91
C THR A 185 5.49 -9.93 -22.41
N ASN A 186 6.45 -9.46 -21.59
CA ASN A 186 7.83 -9.25 -22.04
C ASN A 186 8.85 -10.32 -21.57
N SER A 187 8.48 -11.28 -20.73
CA SER A 187 9.40 -12.36 -20.33
C SER A 187 9.41 -13.58 -21.26
N LYS A 188 8.54 -13.64 -22.29
CA LYS A 188 8.46 -14.78 -23.23
C LYS A 188 9.04 -14.51 -24.63
N LYS A 189 9.67 -13.35 -24.87
CA LYS A 189 10.22 -13.00 -26.20
C LYS A 189 11.75 -13.08 -26.32
N ASN A 190 12.47 -13.44 -25.26
CA ASN A 190 13.95 -13.52 -25.30
C ASN A 190 14.54 -14.93 -25.33
N ASP A 191 13.73 -16.01 -25.38
CA ASP A 191 14.24 -17.40 -25.43
C ASP A 191 14.08 -18.07 -26.81
N ILE A 192 13.96 -17.30 -27.89
CA ILE A 192 14.10 -17.85 -29.26
C ILE A 192 15.03 -16.95 -30.07
N LYS A 193 16.33 -17.15 -29.89
CA LYS A 193 17.35 -16.99 -30.93
C LYS A 193 18.50 -17.95 -30.69
#